data_AF-A0A5C7W7J5-F1
#
_entry.id   AF-A0A5C7W7J5-F1
#
_cell.length_a   1.000
_cell.length_b   1.000
_cell.length_c   1.000
_cell.angle_alpha   90.00
_cell.angle_beta   90.00
_cell.angle_gamma   90.00
#
_symmetry.space_group_name_H-M   'P 1'
#
loop_
_entity.id
_entity.type
_entity.pdbx_description
1 polymer ?
#
loop_
_entity_poly.entity_id
_entity_poly.type
_entity_poly.pdbx_seq_one_letter_code
_entity_poly.pdbx_strand_id
1 'polypeptide(L)'
;MRVVLLAMLGSCLVQPVQAAESWLQRLTQAEHQSFQGTFIYERNGSFSTHAVWHKGGDETISERLLQLDGPAQEVLRVDGRPQCMTDALAGQAVEAQWPARELNAAQLQQHYDLRVLGSSRVAGRSATVLALIPRDRHRYAFELHLDDETALPLKSLLINEKGQLLERFQFISLASFENEDALQPSAACKPVSFDKSPDGLSQSWQAGWVPPGFELTQALERTSPLSAEPVAYLLYGDGLARFSIFLEPLRGAAAEDARSQFGPTAVVSRRMSTAEGDVMVTVVGEIPLGTAERVALSMQGGDTKSAQ
;
A
#
# COMPACT_ATOMS: atom_id res chain seq x y z
N MET A 1 14.17 -57.61 -31.67
CA MET A 1 14.40 -56.32 -32.40
C MET A 1 13.08 -55.55 -32.41
N ARG A 2 13.13 -54.25 -32.08
CA ARG A 2 12.05 -53.23 -31.90
C ARG A 2 11.50 -53.11 -30.45
N VAL A 3 12.01 -52.20 -29.59
CA VAL A 3 12.03 -50.71 -29.58
C VAL A 3 10.62 -50.19 -29.20
N VAL A 4 10.34 -49.92 -27.91
CA VAL A 4 10.51 -48.67 -27.11
C VAL A 4 9.34 -47.68 -27.27
N LEU A 5 8.62 -47.48 -26.15
CA LEU A 5 8.25 -46.22 -25.48
C LEU A 5 7.80 -45.02 -26.36
N LEU A 6 6.61 -44.46 -26.07
CA LEU A 6 6.42 -43.03 -25.73
C LEU A 6 4.93 -42.71 -25.52
N ALA A 7 4.54 -42.36 -24.28
CA ALA A 7 3.43 -41.44 -23.98
C ALA A 7 3.37 -41.17 -22.46
N MET A 8 4.29 -40.36 -21.95
CA MET A 8 4.21 -39.74 -20.62
C MET A 8 4.76 -38.31 -20.75
N LEU A 9 3.98 -37.42 -21.34
CA LEU A 9 4.22 -35.98 -21.28
C LEU A 9 2.87 -35.29 -21.16
N GLY A 10 2.49 -34.94 -19.95
CA GLY A 10 1.21 -34.27 -19.72
C GLY A 10 0.92 -33.80 -18.30
N SER A 11 1.91 -33.65 -17.40
CA SER A 11 1.64 -33.18 -16.03
C SER A 11 2.84 -32.50 -15.37
N CYS A 12 3.29 -31.33 -15.85
CA CYS A 12 4.32 -30.56 -15.11
C CYS A 12 4.11 -29.04 -15.08
N LEU A 13 3.02 -28.48 -15.61
CA LEU A 13 2.81 -27.03 -15.58
C LEU A 13 2.01 -26.52 -14.36
N VAL A 14 1.52 -27.42 -13.50
CA VAL A 14 0.64 -27.06 -12.36
C VAL A 14 1.41 -26.73 -11.08
N GLN A 15 2.69 -27.11 -10.97
CA GLN A 15 3.47 -26.96 -9.73
C GLN A 15 3.87 -25.52 -9.33
N PRO A 16 4.26 -24.60 -10.23
CA PRO A 16 4.79 -23.31 -9.81
C PRO A 16 3.71 -22.33 -9.31
N VAL A 17 2.49 -22.40 -9.85
CA VAL A 17 1.38 -21.52 -9.46
C VAL A 17 0.85 -21.90 -8.06
N GLN A 18 0.66 -23.19 -7.81
CA GLN A 18 0.24 -23.69 -6.49
C GLN A 18 1.26 -23.35 -5.39
N ALA A 19 2.56 -23.40 -5.71
CA ALA A 19 3.60 -22.99 -4.77
C ALA A 19 3.49 -21.50 -4.43
N ALA A 20 3.29 -20.62 -5.42
CA ALA A 20 3.16 -19.18 -5.19
C ALA A 20 1.91 -18.82 -4.37
N GLU A 21 0.78 -19.48 -4.60
CA GLU A 21 -0.45 -19.33 -3.78
C GLU A 21 -0.20 -19.69 -2.33
N SER A 22 0.47 -20.82 -2.09
CA SER A 22 0.78 -21.28 -0.73
C SER A 22 1.64 -20.27 0.04
N TRP A 23 2.56 -19.59 -0.65
CA TRP A 23 3.38 -18.54 -0.04
C TRP A 23 2.59 -17.29 0.32
N LEU A 24 1.65 -16.84 -0.53
CA LEU A 24 0.77 -15.72 -0.18
C LEU A 24 -0.14 -16.06 1.01
N GLN A 25 -0.68 -17.28 1.06
CA GLN A 25 -1.49 -17.71 2.20
C GLN A 25 -0.68 -17.72 3.49
N ARG A 26 0.56 -18.24 3.44
CA ARG A 26 1.47 -18.22 4.60
C ARG A 26 1.86 -16.80 5.00
N LEU A 27 2.06 -15.90 4.04
CA LEU A 27 2.35 -14.48 4.29
C LEU A 27 1.21 -13.81 5.08
N THR A 28 -0.05 -14.00 4.68
CA THR A 28 -1.21 -13.47 5.42
C THR A 28 -1.27 -14.00 6.85
N GLN A 29 -0.92 -15.27 7.06
CA GLN A 29 -0.85 -15.86 8.40
C GLN A 29 0.35 -15.35 9.21
N ALA A 30 1.42 -14.90 8.56
CA ALA A 30 2.63 -14.42 9.22
C ALA A 30 2.41 -13.13 10.01
N GLU A 31 1.40 -12.32 9.66
CA GLU A 31 1.03 -11.10 10.39
C GLU A 31 0.56 -11.39 11.83
N HIS A 32 0.11 -12.61 12.14
CA HIS A 32 -0.30 -13.00 13.48
C HIS A 32 0.89 -13.44 14.37
N GLN A 33 2.09 -13.56 13.82
CA GLN A 33 3.27 -13.96 14.57
C GLN A 33 3.89 -12.76 15.28
N SER A 34 4.37 -12.95 16.51
CA SER A 34 5.08 -11.88 17.24
C SER A 34 6.57 -11.86 16.90
N PHE A 35 7.09 -10.69 16.54
CA PHE A 35 8.50 -10.50 16.22
C PHE A 35 8.99 -9.10 16.59
N GLN A 36 10.30 -8.93 16.61
CA GLN A 36 10.94 -7.62 16.70
C GLN A 36 12.17 -7.59 15.80
N GLY A 37 12.55 -6.40 15.34
CA GLY A 37 13.68 -6.30 14.43
C GLY A 37 14.05 -4.87 14.06
N THR A 38 15.05 -4.77 13.20
CA THR A 38 15.44 -3.52 12.56
C THR A 38 15.44 -3.69 11.06
N PHE A 39 15.00 -2.66 10.35
CA PHE A 39 14.94 -2.65 8.89
C PHE A 39 15.39 -1.32 8.32
N ILE A 40 15.78 -1.35 7.05
CA ILE A 40 15.99 -0.16 6.24
C ILE A 40 14.79 0.06 5.33
N TYR A 41 14.50 1.33 5.10
CA TYR A 41 13.60 1.79 4.06
C TYR A 41 14.35 2.78 3.17
N GLU A 42 14.40 2.48 1.87
CA GLU A 42 15.16 3.21 0.88
C GLU A 42 14.30 3.50 -0.35
N ARG A 43 14.29 4.76 -0.78
CA ARG A 43 13.72 5.20 -2.06
C ARG A 43 14.57 6.35 -2.61
N ASN A 44 14.29 6.79 -3.84
CA ASN A 44 15.06 7.90 -4.41
C ASN A 44 15.05 9.14 -3.50
N GLY A 45 16.25 9.59 -3.10
CA GLY A 45 16.45 10.75 -2.23
C GLY A 45 16.17 10.53 -0.73
N SER A 46 15.89 9.29 -0.29
CA SER A 46 15.61 9.00 1.12
C SER A 46 16.12 7.61 1.51
N PHE A 47 16.87 7.57 2.61
CA PHE A 47 17.32 6.36 3.27
C PHE A 47 17.03 6.53 4.75
N SER A 48 16.44 5.52 5.38
CA SER A 48 16.08 5.55 6.79
C SER A 48 16.19 4.18 7.43
N THR A 49 16.49 4.16 8.73
CA THR A 49 16.58 2.97 9.56
C THR A 49 15.48 2.98 10.61
N HIS A 50 14.87 1.83 10.85
CA HIS A 50 13.72 1.71 11.74
C HIS A 50 13.84 0.48 12.63
N ALA A 51 13.25 0.56 13.82
CA ALA A 51 12.94 -0.58 14.68
C ALA A 51 11.44 -0.87 14.62
N VAL A 52 11.10 -2.15 14.70
CA VAL A 52 9.73 -2.63 14.81
C VAL A 52 9.61 -3.59 15.99
N TRP A 53 8.53 -3.43 16.75
CA TRP A 53 8.06 -4.39 17.73
C TRP A 53 6.62 -4.73 17.40
N HIS A 54 6.40 -5.98 17.00
CA HIS A 54 5.10 -6.46 16.55
C HIS A 54 4.67 -7.61 17.45
N LYS A 55 3.58 -7.40 18.17
CA LYS A 55 2.90 -8.43 18.95
C LYS A 55 1.65 -8.83 18.19
N GLY A 56 1.74 -9.99 17.54
CA GLY A 56 0.61 -10.62 16.87
C GLY A 56 -0.26 -11.41 17.85
N GLY A 57 -1.48 -11.73 17.43
CA GLY A 57 -2.46 -12.49 18.20
C GLY A 57 -3.80 -12.55 17.46
N ASP A 58 -4.68 -13.45 17.89
CA ASP A 58 -5.98 -13.67 17.23
C ASP A 58 -6.99 -12.56 17.50
N GLU A 59 -6.89 -11.88 18.65
CA GLU A 59 -7.84 -10.84 19.08
C GLU A 59 -7.34 -9.42 18.85
N THR A 60 -6.03 -9.21 18.96
CA THR A 60 -5.43 -7.87 18.89
C THR A 60 -4.00 -7.95 18.37
N ILE A 61 -3.69 -7.09 17.41
CA ILE A 61 -2.35 -6.91 16.88
C ILE A 61 -1.84 -5.53 17.28
N SER A 62 -0.70 -5.49 17.96
CA SER A 62 -0.05 -4.25 18.39
C SER A 62 1.31 -4.10 17.71
N GLU A 63 1.55 -2.95 17.08
CA GLU A 63 2.79 -2.66 16.37
C GLU A 63 3.34 -1.30 16.81
N ARG A 64 4.59 -1.27 17.23
CA ARG A 64 5.34 -0.04 17.47
C ARG A 64 6.45 0.08 16.42
N LEU A 65 6.49 1.22 15.74
CA LEU A 65 7.56 1.58 14.80
C LEU A 65 8.30 2.81 15.32
N LEU A 66 9.63 2.77 15.23
CA LEU A 66 10.52 3.85 15.64
C LEU A 66 11.60 4.08 14.60
N GLN A 67 11.71 5.29 14.07
CA GLN A 67 12.84 5.71 13.25
C GLN A 67 14.10 5.89 14.11
N LEU A 68 15.20 5.29 13.69
CA LEU A 68 16.46 5.20 14.43
C LEU A 68 17.52 6.22 13.98
N ASP A 69 17.32 6.87 12.83
CA ASP A 69 18.21 7.88 12.28
C ASP A 69 17.51 9.24 12.10
N GLY A 70 18.24 10.31 12.40
CA GLY A 70 17.68 11.66 12.41
C GLY A 70 16.73 11.90 13.60
N PRO A 71 15.74 12.79 13.46
CA PRO A 71 14.73 13.01 14.50
C PRO A 71 13.89 11.76 14.72
N ALA A 72 13.79 11.29 15.97
CA ALA A 72 12.99 10.12 16.32
C ALA A 72 11.51 10.35 15.94
N GLN A 73 11.03 9.57 14.98
CA GLN A 73 9.62 9.48 14.61
C GLN A 73 9.08 8.16 15.11
N GLU A 74 7.92 8.19 15.75
CA GLU A 74 7.36 7.03 16.43
C GLU A 74 5.86 6.94 16.16
N VAL A 75 5.37 5.72 15.94
CA VAL A 75 3.94 5.42 15.86
C VAL A 75 3.67 4.11 16.58
N LEU A 76 2.61 4.09 17.39
CA LEU A 76 2.02 2.89 17.95
C LEU A 76 0.68 2.65 17.27
N ARG A 77 0.47 1.44 16.76
CA ARG A 77 -0.78 0.98 16.14
C ARG A 77 -1.35 -0.19 16.91
N VAL A 78 -2.68 -0.24 16.98
CA VAL A 78 -3.45 -1.37 17.46
C VAL A 78 -4.50 -1.68 16.41
N ASP A 79 -4.51 -2.91 15.90
CA ASP A 79 -5.38 -3.39 14.82
C ASP A 79 -5.35 -2.49 13.58
N GLY A 80 -4.12 -2.10 13.19
CA GLY A 80 -3.87 -1.19 12.08
C GLY A 80 -4.22 0.28 12.33
N ARG A 81 -4.84 0.62 13.48
CA ARG A 81 -5.22 1.99 13.83
C ARG A 81 -4.14 2.67 14.68
N PRO A 82 -3.61 3.82 14.26
CA PRO A 82 -2.69 4.60 15.08
C PRO A 82 -3.34 5.01 16.40
N GLN A 83 -2.69 4.68 17.52
CA GLN A 83 -3.09 5.09 18.87
C GLN A 83 -2.32 6.34 19.33
N CYS A 84 -1.04 6.41 18.97
CA CYS A 84 -0.22 7.59 19.17
C CYS A 84 0.77 7.76 18.02
N MET A 85 1.22 8.99 17.78
CA MET A 85 2.35 9.27 16.90
C MET A 85 3.07 10.56 17.27
N THR A 86 4.29 10.74 16.78
CA THR A 86 5.03 12.00 16.86
C THR A 86 4.39 13.08 15.97
N ASP A 87 4.51 14.36 16.37
CA ASP A 87 3.82 15.49 15.71
C ASP A 87 4.08 15.56 14.19
N ALA A 88 5.29 15.24 13.73
CA ALA A 88 5.63 15.31 12.31
C ALA A 88 4.92 14.22 11.46
N LEU A 89 4.53 13.10 12.07
CA LEU A 89 3.70 12.07 11.45
C LEU A 89 2.22 12.47 11.48
N ALA A 90 1.76 13.08 12.58
CA ALA A 90 0.36 13.48 12.76
C ALA A 90 -0.11 14.50 11.70
N GLY A 91 0.77 15.44 11.33
CA GLY A 91 0.47 16.43 10.29
C GLY A 91 0.31 15.85 8.87
N GLN A 92 0.69 14.59 8.66
CA GLN A 92 0.60 13.88 7.37
C GLN A 92 -0.41 12.71 7.41
N ALA A 93 -0.94 12.40 8.60
CA ALA A 93 -1.83 11.27 8.80
C ALA A 93 -3.22 11.60 8.26
N VAL A 94 -3.52 11.11 7.05
CA VAL A 94 -4.90 10.90 6.65
C VAL A 94 -5.39 9.70 7.45
N GLU A 95 -6.53 9.79 8.15
CA GLU A 95 -7.29 8.61 8.58
C GLU A 95 -7.85 7.92 7.32
N ALA A 96 -6.97 7.47 6.43
CA ALA A 96 -7.26 6.33 5.63
C ALA A 96 -7.31 5.23 6.67
N GLN A 97 -8.52 4.79 7.01
CA GLN A 97 -8.63 3.46 7.58
C GLN A 97 -8.04 2.62 6.46
N TRP A 98 -6.84 2.11 6.70
CA TRP A 98 -6.22 1.17 5.80
C TRP A 98 -6.77 -0.14 6.31
N PRO A 99 -7.98 -0.59 5.87
CA PRO A 99 -8.40 -1.91 6.26
C PRO A 99 -7.25 -2.81 5.82
N ALA A 100 -6.77 -3.63 6.74
CA ALA A 100 -5.96 -4.78 6.43
C ALA A 100 -6.85 -5.68 5.56
N ARG A 101 -6.97 -5.34 4.27
CA ARG A 101 -7.64 -6.19 3.31
C ARG A 101 -6.66 -7.32 3.10
N GLU A 102 -7.02 -8.48 3.61
CA GLU A 102 -6.24 -9.69 3.50
C GLU A 102 -5.80 -9.90 2.05
N LEU A 103 -4.52 -10.23 1.85
CA LEU A 103 -3.99 -10.56 0.54
C LEU A 103 -4.71 -11.81 0.03
N ASN A 104 -5.61 -11.63 -0.93
CA ASN A 104 -6.34 -12.73 -1.55
C ASN A 104 -5.62 -13.19 -2.82
N ALA A 105 -4.98 -14.36 -2.74
CA ALA A 105 -4.20 -14.91 -3.86
C ALA A 105 -5.03 -15.05 -5.14
N ALA A 106 -6.29 -15.49 -5.05
CA ALA A 106 -7.16 -15.68 -6.21
C ALA A 106 -7.53 -14.35 -6.90
N GLN A 107 -7.75 -13.28 -6.12
CA GLN A 107 -7.96 -11.93 -6.66
C GLN A 107 -6.67 -11.38 -7.29
N LEU A 108 -5.54 -11.51 -6.61
CA LEU A 108 -4.26 -11.01 -7.10
C LEU A 108 -3.83 -11.68 -8.41
N GLN A 109 -4.07 -12.99 -8.58
CA GLN A 109 -3.72 -13.70 -9.81
C GLN A 109 -4.43 -13.19 -11.08
N GLN A 110 -5.57 -12.53 -10.94
CA GLN A 110 -6.29 -11.93 -12.06
C GLN A 110 -5.50 -10.78 -12.69
N HIS A 111 -4.65 -10.11 -11.90
CA HIS A 111 -3.93 -8.90 -12.30
C HIS A 111 -2.41 -9.03 -12.19
N TYR A 112 -1.92 -10.02 -11.46
CA TYR A 112 -0.51 -10.34 -11.30
C TYR A 112 -0.23 -11.79 -11.70
N ASP A 113 0.95 -12.00 -12.28
CA ASP A 113 1.55 -13.32 -12.45
C ASP A 113 2.47 -13.60 -11.26
N LEU A 114 2.11 -14.61 -10.47
CA LEU A 114 2.81 -14.96 -9.23
C LEU A 114 3.85 -16.04 -9.53
N ARG A 115 5.12 -15.77 -9.22
CA ARG A 115 6.22 -16.69 -9.55
C ARG A 115 7.19 -16.84 -8.40
N VAL A 116 7.50 -18.08 -8.04
CA VAL A 116 8.67 -18.38 -7.21
C VAL A 116 9.91 -18.31 -8.09
N LEU A 117 10.80 -17.35 -7.80
CA LEU A 117 12.02 -17.11 -8.58
C LEU A 117 13.21 -17.94 -8.08
N GLY A 118 13.16 -18.42 -6.84
CA GLY A 118 14.22 -19.21 -6.23
C GLY A 118 14.34 -18.96 -4.74
N SER A 119 15.55 -19.11 -4.22
CA SER A 119 15.89 -18.87 -2.81
C SER A 119 16.94 -17.77 -2.67
N SER A 120 17.04 -17.23 -1.45
CA SER A 120 17.91 -16.12 -1.09
C SER A 120 18.27 -16.19 0.39
N ARG A 121 19.07 -15.23 0.86
CA ARG A 121 19.39 -15.05 2.28
C ARG A 121 19.29 -13.58 2.66
N VAL A 122 18.49 -13.26 3.66
CA VAL A 122 18.24 -11.88 4.15
C VAL A 122 18.27 -11.88 5.68
N ALA A 123 18.88 -10.86 6.30
CA ALA A 123 19.02 -10.76 7.77
C ALA A 123 19.60 -12.03 8.44
N GLY A 124 20.42 -12.79 7.69
CA GLY A 124 21.00 -14.04 8.17
C GLY A 124 20.14 -15.29 7.97
N ARG A 125 18.91 -15.16 7.47
CA ARG A 125 17.88 -16.19 7.39
C ARG A 125 17.65 -16.64 5.95
N SER A 126 17.31 -17.91 5.74
CA SER A 126 16.95 -18.44 4.41
C SER A 126 15.57 -17.93 4.01
N ALA A 127 15.41 -17.57 2.74
CA ALA A 127 14.17 -17.01 2.25
C ALA A 127 13.85 -17.44 0.82
N THR A 128 12.58 -17.66 0.55
CA THR A 128 12.04 -17.91 -0.78
C THR A 128 11.71 -16.59 -1.47
N VAL A 129 12.07 -16.45 -2.75
CA VAL A 129 11.82 -15.25 -3.55
C VAL A 129 10.52 -15.42 -4.33
N LEU A 130 9.52 -14.62 -4.01
CA LEU A 130 8.22 -14.55 -4.67
C LEU A 130 8.10 -13.23 -5.45
N ALA A 131 7.90 -13.32 -6.76
CA ALA A 131 7.60 -12.17 -7.60
C ALA A 131 6.10 -12.06 -7.88
N LEU A 132 5.56 -10.85 -7.78
CA LEU A 132 4.22 -10.47 -8.20
C LEU A 132 4.36 -9.54 -9.41
N ILE A 133 4.24 -10.11 -10.61
CA ILE A 133 4.52 -9.42 -11.87
C ILE A 133 3.20 -8.91 -12.48
N PRO A 134 3.02 -7.60 -12.71
CA PRO A 134 1.80 -7.06 -13.29
C PRO A 134 1.48 -7.65 -14.66
N ARG A 135 0.21 -7.96 -14.90
CA ARG A 135 -0.30 -8.36 -16.24
C ARG A 135 -0.60 -7.17 -17.15
N ASP A 136 -0.56 -5.95 -16.59
CA ASP A 136 -0.77 -4.69 -17.28
C ASP A 136 0.34 -3.68 -16.94
N ARG A 137 0.27 -2.47 -17.52
CA ARG A 137 1.23 -1.39 -17.27
C ARG A 137 0.75 -0.39 -16.23
N HIS A 138 -0.27 -0.73 -15.45
CA HIS A 138 -0.97 0.21 -14.58
C HIS A 138 -0.58 0.12 -13.11
N ARG A 139 0.35 -0.77 -12.77
CA ARG A 139 0.83 -1.03 -11.42
C ARG A 139 2.29 -1.50 -11.45
N TYR A 140 2.95 -1.44 -10.31
CA TYR A 140 4.35 -1.85 -10.16
C TYR A 140 4.48 -3.33 -9.81
N ALA A 141 5.65 -3.90 -10.09
CA ALA A 141 5.99 -5.26 -9.68
C ALA A 141 6.54 -5.27 -8.25
N PHE A 142 6.29 -6.37 -7.53
CA PHE A 142 6.90 -6.65 -6.24
C PHE A 142 7.81 -7.87 -6.33
N GLU A 143 8.98 -7.79 -5.69
CA GLU A 143 9.82 -8.95 -5.38
C GLU A 143 9.91 -9.07 -3.85
N LEU A 144 9.31 -10.13 -3.31
CA LEU A 144 9.25 -10.43 -1.88
C LEU A 144 10.21 -11.56 -1.54
N HIS A 145 11.01 -11.37 -0.50
CA HIS A 145 11.85 -12.41 0.07
C HIS A 145 11.20 -12.86 1.38
N LEU A 146 10.53 -14.00 1.34
CA LEU A 146 9.74 -14.54 2.44
C LEU A 146 10.60 -15.50 3.26
N ASP A 147 10.69 -15.28 4.57
CA ASP A 147 11.41 -16.17 5.48
C ASP A 147 10.91 -17.61 5.36
N ASP A 148 11.82 -18.58 5.22
CA ASP A 148 11.39 -19.95 4.94
C ASP A 148 10.61 -20.58 6.11
N GLU A 149 10.94 -20.19 7.34
CA GLU A 149 10.32 -20.67 8.58
C GLU A 149 8.98 -19.96 8.83
N THR A 150 8.99 -18.63 8.86
CA THR A 150 7.85 -17.82 9.33
C THR A 150 6.99 -17.24 8.21
N ALA A 151 7.45 -17.23 6.96
CA ALA A 151 6.88 -16.52 5.82
C ALA A 151 6.80 -14.98 5.97
N LEU A 152 7.42 -14.41 7.00
CA LEU A 152 7.54 -12.95 7.14
C LEU A 152 8.33 -12.35 5.96
N PRO A 153 7.93 -11.19 5.42
CA PRO A 153 8.63 -10.53 4.34
C PRO A 153 9.94 -9.91 4.87
N LEU A 154 11.06 -10.59 4.64
CA LEU A 154 12.39 -10.11 5.06
C LEU A 154 12.90 -8.97 4.17
N LYS A 155 12.50 -8.96 2.91
CA LYS A 155 12.82 -7.91 1.94
C LYS A 155 11.66 -7.74 0.97
N SER A 156 11.32 -6.50 0.65
CA SER A 156 10.35 -6.14 -0.38
C SER A 156 11.00 -5.13 -1.31
N LEU A 157 10.93 -5.39 -2.62
CA LEU A 157 11.41 -4.49 -3.66
C LEU A 157 10.22 -4.08 -4.53
N LEU A 158 10.02 -2.77 -4.70
CA LEU A 158 9.07 -2.23 -5.66
C LEU A 158 9.79 -1.86 -6.95
N ILE A 159 9.32 -2.40 -8.07
CA ILE A 159 10.02 -2.34 -9.35
C ILE A 159 9.09 -1.77 -10.43
N ASN A 160 9.58 -0.79 -11.17
CA ASN A 160 8.81 -0.18 -12.25
C ASN A 160 8.79 -1.02 -13.54
N GLU A 161 8.05 -0.56 -14.55
CA GLU A 161 7.90 -1.23 -15.84
C GLU A 161 9.21 -1.35 -16.65
N LYS A 162 10.24 -0.59 -16.26
CA LYS A 162 11.59 -0.62 -16.86
C LYS A 162 12.55 -1.50 -16.06
N GLY A 163 12.08 -2.19 -15.02
CA GLY A 163 12.92 -3.00 -14.14
C GLY A 163 13.76 -2.17 -13.15
N GLN A 164 13.44 -0.89 -12.96
CA GLN A 164 14.17 -0.03 -12.03
C GLN A 164 13.56 -0.14 -10.63
N LEU A 165 14.42 -0.23 -9.62
CA LEU A 165 14.04 -0.23 -8.22
C LEU A 165 13.52 1.16 -7.82
N LEU A 166 12.28 1.23 -7.35
CA LEU A 166 11.63 2.44 -6.84
C LEU A 166 11.75 2.56 -5.32
N GLU A 167 11.63 1.43 -4.64
CA GLU A 167 11.60 1.33 -3.19
C GLU A 167 12.20 -0.01 -2.75
N ARG A 168 12.90 0.02 -1.62
CA ARG A 168 13.38 -1.16 -0.90
C ARG A 168 13.01 -1.05 0.56
N PHE A 169 12.33 -2.08 1.05
CA PHE A 169 12.26 -2.44 2.45
C PHE A 169 13.15 -3.66 2.70
N GLN A 170 13.96 -3.67 3.74
CA GLN A 170 14.79 -4.84 4.07
C GLN A 170 15.12 -4.92 5.56
N PHE A 171 14.81 -6.06 6.19
CA PHE A 171 15.29 -6.36 7.53
C PHE A 171 16.82 -6.51 7.55
N ILE A 172 17.43 -5.89 8.56
CA ILE A 172 18.83 -6.06 8.94
C ILE A 172 18.94 -7.11 10.04
N SER A 173 17.99 -7.11 10.98
CA SER A 173 17.84 -8.13 12.03
C SER A 173 16.37 -8.44 12.25
N LEU A 174 16.06 -9.70 12.54
CA LEU A 174 14.74 -10.18 12.93
C LEU A 174 14.90 -11.22 14.04
N ALA A 175 14.14 -11.07 15.12
CA ALA A 175 14.13 -11.95 16.27
C ALA A 175 12.69 -12.15 16.76
N SER A 176 12.49 -13.16 17.60
CA SER A 176 11.22 -13.34 18.31
C SER A 176 10.95 -12.14 19.23
N PHE A 177 9.67 -11.83 19.40
CA PHE A 177 9.26 -10.84 20.40
C PHE A 177 9.45 -11.39 21.81
N GLU A 178 10.12 -10.64 22.68
CA GLU A 178 10.52 -11.12 24.02
C GLU A 178 9.93 -10.32 25.18
N ASN A 179 9.62 -9.03 24.99
CA ASN A 179 9.26 -8.14 26.09
C ASN A 179 8.11 -7.20 25.71
N GLU A 180 7.02 -7.24 26.47
CA GLU A 180 5.88 -6.32 26.32
C GLU A 180 6.22 -4.85 26.59
N ASP A 181 7.19 -4.57 27.46
CA ASP A 181 7.65 -3.20 27.72
C ASP A 181 8.22 -2.55 26.46
N ALA A 182 8.64 -3.34 25.46
CA ALA A 182 9.11 -2.81 24.19
C ALA A 182 8.00 -2.17 23.36
N LEU A 183 6.72 -2.43 23.65
CA LEU A 183 5.58 -1.76 23.03
C LEU A 183 5.22 -0.42 23.71
N GLN A 184 5.80 -0.11 24.87
CA GLN A 184 5.58 1.18 25.54
C GLN A 184 6.17 2.31 24.67
N PRO A 185 5.33 3.22 24.14
CA PRO A 185 5.81 4.31 23.31
C PRO A 185 6.54 5.36 24.16
N SER A 186 7.38 6.19 23.53
CA SER A 186 8.01 7.30 24.21
C SER A 186 7.01 8.41 24.56
N ALA A 187 7.38 9.30 25.46
CA ALA A 187 6.57 10.48 25.80
C ALA A 187 6.35 11.45 24.62
N ALA A 188 7.13 11.32 23.53
CA ALA A 188 6.95 12.12 22.32
C ALA A 188 5.82 11.58 21.42
N CYS A 189 5.39 10.33 21.61
CA CYS A 189 4.26 9.74 20.92
C CYS A 189 2.96 10.22 21.57
N LYS A 190 2.33 11.23 20.98
CA LYS A 190 1.11 11.83 21.52
C LYS A 190 -0.11 11.05 21.05
N PRO A 191 -1.13 10.85 21.91
CA PRO A 191 -2.37 10.23 21.49
C PRO A 191 -2.97 10.95 20.29
N VAL A 192 -3.45 10.18 19.31
CA VAL A 192 -4.18 10.72 18.17
C VAL A 192 -5.65 10.34 18.27
N SER A 193 -6.50 11.31 17.96
CA SER A 193 -7.92 11.08 17.73
C SER A 193 -8.20 11.55 16.33
N PHE A 194 -8.72 10.66 15.50
CA PHE A 194 -9.25 11.04 14.21
C PHE A 194 -10.74 11.37 14.41
N ASP A 195 -11.13 12.58 14.03
CA ASP A 195 -12.53 12.95 14.04
C ASP A 195 -13.28 12.03 13.09
N LYS A 196 -14.36 11.41 13.56
CA LYS A 196 -15.27 10.65 12.71
C LYS A 196 -15.78 11.58 11.60
N SER A 197 -15.15 11.51 10.43
CA SER A 197 -15.70 12.16 9.25
C SER A 197 -17.04 11.46 8.96
N PRO A 198 -18.11 12.20 8.68
CA PRO A 198 -19.37 11.58 8.33
C PRO A 198 -19.15 10.60 7.17
N ASP A 199 -19.63 9.36 7.33
CA ASP A 199 -19.59 8.38 6.26
C ASP A 199 -20.46 8.88 5.11
N GLY A 200 -19.87 8.97 3.91
CA GLY A 200 -20.54 9.44 2.71
C GLY A 200 -20.02 10.78 2.20
N LEU A 201 -20.30 11.03 0.92
CA LEU A 201 -19.94 12.27 0.24
C LEU A 201 -21.19 13.11 0.03
N SER A 202 -21.07 14.43 0.16
CA SER A 202 -22.15 15.36 -0.19
C SER A 202 -22.45 15.35 -1.69
N GLN A 203 -21.44 15.01 -2.51
CA GLN A 203 -21.51 14.93 -3.97
C GLN A 203 -21.03 13.56 -4.47
N SER A 204 -21.73 13.00 -5.46
CA SER A 204 -21.40 11.70 -6.04
C SER A 204 -20.18 11.81 -6.98
N TRP A 205 -18.98 11.78 -6.43
CA TRP A 205 -17.75 11.74 -7.24
C TRP A 205 -17.48 10.34 -7.76
N GLN A 206 -17.14 10.22 -9.06
CA GLN A 206 -16.78 8.93 -9.64
C GLN A 206 -15.62 9.07 -10.63
N ALA A 207 -14.71 8.09 -10.59
CA ALA A 207 -13.71 7.92 -11.63
C ALA A 207 -14.36 7.24 -12.85
N GLY A 208 -14.33 7.90 -14.00
CA GLY A 208 -14.78 7.31 -15.26
C GLY A 208 -13.88 6.17 -15.75
N TRP A 209 -12.67 6.07 -15.22
CA TRP A 209 -11.76 4.96 -15.46
C TRP A 209 -10.86 4.72 -14.25
N VAL A 210 -10.70 3.44 -13.89
CA VAL A 210 -9.65 2.95 -13.00
C VAL A 210 -9.01 1.71 -13.63
N PRO A 211 -7.77 1.35 -13.25
CA PRO A 211 -7.17 0.12 -13.76
C PRO A 211 -8.00 -1.11 -13.34
N PRO A 212 -8.04 -2.18 -14.15
CA PRO A 212 -8.80 -3.38 -13.82
C PRO A 212 -8.44 -3.91 -12.42
N GLY A 213 -9.44 -4.30 -11.62
CA GLY A 213 -9.22 -4.81 -10.26
C GLY A 213 -9.10 -3.76 -9.17
N PHE A 214 -8.92 -2.48 -9.50
CA PHE A 214 -9.02 -1.42 -8.50
C PHE A 214 -10.49 -1.17 -8.15
N GLU A 215 -10.80 -1.22 -6.87
CA GLU A 215 -12.13 -0.98 -6.31
C GLU A 215 -12.10 0.20 -5.34
N LEU A 216 -13.18 0.97 -5.27
CA LEU A 216 -13.36 2.02 -4.27
C LEU A 216 -13.53 1.37 -2.89
N THR A 217 -12.59 1.59 -1.99
CA THR A 217 -12.60 1.00 -0.64
C THR A 217 -13.03 1.99 0.44
N GLN A 218 -12.88 3.29 0.20
CA GLN A 218 -13.29 4.33 1.14
C GLN A 218 -13.69 5.60 0.39
N ALA A 219 -14.74 6.25 0.86
CA ALA A 219 -15.21 7.53 0.35
C ALA A 219 -15.69 8.39 1.53
N LEU A 220 -15.08 9.55 1.71
CA LEU A 220 -15.43 10.47 2.80
C LEU A 220 -15.09 11.91 2.43
N GLU A 221 -15.65 12.85 3.19
CA GLU A 221 -15.41 14.28 3.02
C GLU A 221 -14.67 14.84 4.24
N ARG A 222 -13.69 15.72 4.01
CA ARG A 222 -12.93 16.39 5.08
C ARG A 222 -12.71 17.84 4.78
N THR A 223 -12.61 18.65 5.83
CA THR A 223 -12.23 20.05 5.69
C THR A 223 -10.73 20.18 5.47
N SER A 224 -10.33 20.86 4.40
CA SER A 224 -8.94 21.24 4.16
C SER A 224 -8.42 22.14 5.27
N PRO A 225 -7.28 21.84 5.91
CA PRO A 225 -6.72 22.69 6.95
C PRO A 225 -6.18 24.03 6.41
N LEU A 226 -5.94 24.11 5.09
CA LEU A 226 -5.36 25.29 4.44
C LEU A 226 -6.45 26.23 3.90
N SER A 227 -7.51 25.68 3.31
CA SER A 227 -8.55 26.46 2.61
C SER A 227 -9.89 26.49 3.35
N ALA A 228 -10.09 25.64 4.37
CA ALA A 228 -11.37 25.38 5.02
C ALA A 228 -12.48 24.86 4.06
N GLU A 229 -12.10 24.42 2.86
CA GLU A 229 -13.01 23.83 1.88
C GLU A 229 -13.29 22.35 2.18
N PRO A 230 -14.50 21.83 1.85
CA PRO A 230 -14.75 20.40 1.85
C PRO A 230 -13.97 19.73 0.71
N VAL A 231 -13.13 18.77 1.06
CA VAL A 231 -12.33 17.95 0.17
C VAL A 231 -12.89 16.54 0.18
N ALA A 232 -13.36 16.08 -0.98
CA ALA A 232 -13.74 14.67 -1.12
C ALA A 232 -12.47 13.81 -1.25
N TYR A 233 -12.46 12.69 -0.53
CA TYR A 233 -11.39 11.71 -0.50
C TYR A 233 -11.95 10.35 -0.96
N LEU A 234 -11.35 9.80 -2.01
CA LEU A 234 -11.66 8.47 -2.55
C LEU A 234 -10.42 7.59 -2.47
N LEU A 235 -10.48 6.45 -1.79
CA LEU A 235 -9.41 5.46 -1.75
C LEU A 235 -9.74 4.29 -2.67
N TYR A 236 -8.83 3.97 -3.59
CA TYR A 236 -8.92 2.81 -4.45
C TYR A 236 -7.79 1.83 -4.16
N GLY A 237 -8.08 0.54 -4.29
CA GLY A 237 -7.07 -0.51 -4.16
C GLY A 237 -7.38 -1.76 -4.96
N ASP A 238 -6.34 -2.48 -5.38
CA ASP A 238 -6.44 -3.76 -6.10
C ASP A 238 -6.12 -4.99 -5.23
N GLY A 239 -6.00 -4.78 -3.92
CA GLY A 239 -5.52 -5.76 -2.94
C GLY A 239 -4.04 -5.64 -2.60
N LEU A 240 -3.23 -4.99 -3.45
CA LEU A 240 -1.79 -4.78 -3.24
C LEU A 240 -1.43 -3.30 -3.33
N ALA A 241 -1.58 -2.72 -4.52
CA ALA A 241 -1.36 -1.30 -4.80
C ALA A 241 -2.62 -0.48 -4.48
N ARG A 242 -2.40 0.78 -4.09
CA ARG A 242 -3.46 1.72 -3.73
C ARG A 242 -3.16 3.12 -4.23
N PHE A 243 -4.22 3.87 -4.49
CA PHE A 243 -4.13 5.31 -4.74
C PHE A 243 -5.34 6.03 -4.16
N SER A 244 -5.13 7.27 -3.75
CA SER A 244 -6.16 8.18 -3.28
C SER A 244 -6.45 9.25 -4.32
N ILE A 245 -7.70 9.70 -4.39
CA ILE A 245 -8.14 10.84 -5.16
C ILE A 245 -8.67 11.89 -4.19
N PHE A 246 -8.15 13.09 -4.28
CA PHE A 246 -8.61 14.27 -3.56
C PHE A 246 -9.31 15.21 -4.54
N LEU A 247 -10.48 15.70 -4.18
CA LEU A 247 -11.21 16.68 -4.96
C LEU A 247 -11.48 17.91 -4.10
N GLU A 248 -10.77 19.00 -4.41
CA GLU A 248 -10.85 20.26 -3.67
C GLU A 248 -11.45 21.36 -4.56
N PRO A 249 -12.56 22.01 -4.16
CA PRO A 249 -13.11 23.16 -4.88
C PRO A 249 -12.10 24.31 -4.94
N LEU A 250 -11.91 24.89 -6.13
CA LEU A 250 -10.94 25.99 -6.29
C LEU A 250 -11.51 27.35 -5.88
N ARG A 251 -12.83 27.56 -5.99
CA ARG A 251 -13.50 28.85 -5.72
C ARG A 251 -12.77 30.08 -6.29
N GLY A 252 -12.24 29.94 -7.51
CA GLY A 252 -11.52 31.00 -8.22
C GLY A 252 -10.02 31.12 -7.87
N ALA A 253 -9.49 30.28 -6.99
CA ALA A 253 -8.06 30.17 -6.74
C ALA A 253 -7.31 29.75 -8.01
N ALA A 254 -6.18 30.39 -8.26
CA ALA A 254 -5.25 29.94 -9.28
C ALA A 254 -4.57 28.66 -8.79
N ALA A 255 -4.79 27.56 -9.50
CA ALA A 255 -4.13 26.30 -9.24
C ALA A 255 -3.64 25.73 -10.57
N GLU A 256 -2.36 25.38 -10.62
CA GLU A 256 -1.72 24.83 -11.80
C GLU A 256 -1.81 23.31 -11.80
N ASP A 257 -1.84 22.73 -13.00
CA ASP A 257 -1.66 21.30 -13.15
C ASP A 257 -0.25 20.92 -12.67
N ALA A 258 -0.16 19.89 -11.85
CA ALA A 258 1.11 19.41 -11.31
C ALA A 258 1.30 17.93 -11.62
N ARG A 259 2.55 17.54 -11.87
CA ARG A 259 2.97 16.16 -12.10
C ARG A 259 4.31 15.93 -11.44
N SER A 260 4.33 15.06 -10.44
CA SER A 260 5.52 14.76 -9.65
C SER A 260 5.57 13.27 -9.32
N GLN A 261 6.78 12.74 -9.15
CA GLN A 261 7.02 11.36 -8.75
C GLN A 261 8.04 11.35 -7.61
N PHE A 262 7.65 10.84 -6.45
CA PHE A 262 8.49 10.75 -5.25
C PHE A 262 8.78 9.29 -4.94
N GLY A 263 9.85 8.74 -5.53
CA GLY A 263 10.11 7.29 -5.47
C GLY A 263 8.94 6.51 -6.08
N PRO A 264 8.26 5.63 -5.33
CA PRO A 264 7.11 4.88 -5.84
C PRO A 264 5.83 5.71 -5.96
N THR A 265 5.72 6.84 -5.24
CA THR A 265 4.46 7.59 -5.17
C THR A 265 4.34 8.62 -6.29
N ALA A 266 3.37 8.43 -7.18
CA ALA A 266 2.96 9.42 -8.16
C ALA A 266 2.01 10.45 -7.52
N VAL A 267 2.17 11.73 -7.89
CA VAL A 267 1.27 12.82 -7.53
C VAL A 267 0.89 13.57 -8.80
N VAL A 268 -0.40 13.58 -9.13
CA VAL A 268 -0.92 14.28 -10.31
C VAL A 268 -2.09 15.14 -9.91
N SER A 269 -1.97 16.45 -10.13
CA SER A 269 -3.04 17.43 -9.91
C SER A 269 -3.52 17.95 -11.26
N ARG A 270 -4.84 17.94 -11.47
CA ARG A 270 -5.51 18.35 -12.70
C ARG A 270 -6.75 19.17 -12.37
N ARG A 271 -6.88 20.34 -12.99
CA ARG A 271 -8.12 21.12 -12.93
C ARG A 271 -9.22 20.41 -13.73
N MET A 272 -10.40 20.31 -13.14
CA MET A 272 -11.62 19.80 -13.75
C MET A 272 -12.74 20.83 -13.59
N SER A 273 -13.38 21.21 -14.69
CA SER A 273 -14.54 22.10 -14.65
C SER A 273 -15.82 21.29 -14.43
N THR A 274 -16.64 21.71 -13.48
CA THR A 274 -17.96 21.10 -13.19
C THR A 274 -19.07 22.16 -13.26
N ALA A 275 -20.33 21.73 -13.18
CA ALA A 275 -21.47 22.65 -13.13
C ALA A 275 -21.44 23.58 -11.90
N GLU A 276 -20.83 23.15 -10.81
CA GLU A 276 -20.74 23.89 -9.53
C GLU A 276 -19.47 24.75 -9.42
N GLY A 277 -18.58 24.66 -10.42
CA GLY A 277 -17.32 25.39 -10.47
C GLY A 277 -16.12 24.48 -10.74
N ASP A 278 -14.94 25.10 -10.76
CA ASP A 278 -13.70 24.36 -10.95
C ASP A 278 -13.25 23.64 -9.68
N VAL A 279 -12.77 22.42 -9.86
CA VAL A 279 -12.27 21.53 -8.82
C VAL A 279 -10.86 21.10 -9.20
N MET A 280 -9.98 21.03 -8.19
CA MET A 280 -8.67 20.41 -8.34
C MET A 280 -8.75 18.93 -7.99
N VAL A 281 -8.50 18.08 -8.98
CA VAL A 281 -8.40 16.63 -8.82
C VAL A 281 -6.93 16.28 -8.58
N THR A 282 -6.59 15.76 -7.41
CA THR A 282 -5.25 15.28 -7.09
C THR A 282 -5.25 13.78 -6.85
N VAL A 283 -4.51 13.03 -7.67
CA VAL A 283 -4.32 11.58 -7.51
C VAL A 283 -2.94 11.34 -6.89
N VAL A 284 -2.91 10.60 -5.79
CA VAL A 284 -1.68 10.24 -5.05
C VAL A 284 -1.64 8.73 -4.83
N GLY A 285 -0.58 8.05 -5.24
CA GLY A 285 -0.45 6.62 -4.94
C GLY A 285 0.77 5.94 -5.53
N GLU A 286 0.98 4.69 -5.11
CA GLU A 286 2.07 3.82 -5.58
C GLU A 286 1.69 3.15 -6.91
N ILE A 287 1.47 3.99 -7.91
CA ILE A 287 1.10 3.60 -9.27
C ILE A 287 1.96 4.37 -10.29
N PRO A 288 2.13 3.84 -11.52
CA PRO A 288 2.80 4.57 -12.61
C PRO A 288 2.19 5.95 -12.84
N LEU A 289 3.04 6.95 -13.11
CA LEU A 289 2.62 8.34 -13.35
C LEU A 289 1.51 8.45 -14.41
N GLY A 290 1.64 7.73 -15.53
CA GLY A 290 0.63 7.71 -16.59
C GLY A 290 -0.72 7.12 -16.16
N THR A 291 -0.73 6.22 -15.16
CA THR A 291 -1.96 5.72 -14.56
C THR A 291 -2.64 6.80 -13.73
N ALA A 292 -1.89 7.49 -12.86
CA ALA A 292 -2.43 8.58 -12.05
C ALA A 292 -3.00 9.70 -12.93
N GLU A 293 -2.30 10.06 -14.02
CA GLU A 293 -2.80 11.03 -15.00
C GLU A 293 -4.11 10.60 -15.65
N ARG A 294 -4.21 9.34 -16.06
CA ARG A 294 -5.42 8.83 -16.72
C ARG A 294 -6.60 8.79 -15.75
N VAL A 295 -6.39 8.40 -14.50
CA VAL A 295 -7.42 8.46 -13.45
C VAL A 295 -7.89 9.89 -13.25
N ALA A 296 -6.96 10.83 -13.06
CA ALA A 296 -7.28 12.25 -12.82
C ALA A 296 -8.13 12.84 -13.96
N LEU A 297 -7.77 12.54 -15.22
CA LEU A 297 -8.50 13.00 -16.41
C LEU A 297 -9.86 12.31 -16.61
N SER A 298 -10.11 11.20 -15.94
CA SER A 298 -11.37 10.45 -16.06
C SER A 298 -12.43 10.84 -15.05
N MET A 299 -12.05 11.64 -14.04
CA MET A 299 -12.94 12.06 -12.96
C MET A 299 -14.14 12.83 -13.51
N GLN A 300 -15.28 12.58 -12.88
CA GLN A 300 -16.55 13.21 -13.21
C GLN A 300 -17.28 13.56 -11.92
N GLY A 301 -17.92 14.73 -11.91
CA GLY A 301 -18.95 15.03 -10.92
C GLY A 301 -20.22 14.29 -11.31
N GLY A 302 -20.82 13.57 -10.37
CA GLY A 302 -22.10 12.91 -10.60
C GLY A 302 -23.19 13.95 -10.81
N ASP A 303 -23.88 13.88 -11.95
CA ASP A 303 -25.12 14.60 -12.13
C ASP A 303 -26.11 14.07 -11.07
N THR A 304 -26.60 14.96 -10.21
CA THR A 304 -27.84 14.72 -9.48
C THR A 304 -28.93 14.56 -10.53
N LYS A 305 -29.16 13.32 -10.98
CA LYS A 305 -30.42 12.99 -11.65
C LYS A 305 -31.52 13.34 -10.68
N SER A 306 -32.17 14.45 -10.96
CA SER A 306 -33.47 14.82 -10.41
C SER A 306 -34.36 13.58 -10.53
N ALA A 307 -34.63 12.95 -9.39
CA ALA A 307 -35.74 12.03 -9.27
C ALA A 307 -37.00 12.87 -9.55
N GLN A 308 -37.56 12.68 -10.75
CA GLN A 308 -38.92 13.08 -11.08
C GLN A 308 -39.92 12.20 -10.35
#